data_AF-A0A376TD77-F1
#
_entry.id   AF-A0A376TD77-F1
#
_cell.length_a   1.000
_cell.length_b   1.000
_cell.length_c   1.000
_cell.angle_alpha   90.00
_cell.angle_beta   90.00
_cell.angle_gamma   90.00
#
_symmetry.space_group_name_H-M   'P 1'
#
loop_
_entity.id
_entity.type
_entity.pdbx_description
1 polymer ?
#
loop_
_entity_poly.entity_id
_entity_poly.type
_entity_poly.pdbx_seq_one_letter_code
_entity_poly.pdbx_strand_id
1 'polypeptide(L)' 'MMVNLEGVDIPLGMISQYLPKQFERIQSGELSAIPHQLIMDKIYDVLRAYRYGCAE' A
#
# COMPACT_ATOMS: atom_id res chain seq x y z
N MET A 1 -6.10 -15.76 6.99
CA MET A 1 -5.62 -14.40 7.31
C MET A 1 -6.17 -13.38 6.32
N MET A 2 -5.86 -13.47 5.01
CA MET A 2 -6.35 -12.51 4.00
C MET A 2 -7.88 -12.36 3.99
N VAL A 3 -8.61 -13.47 3.99
CA VAL A 3 -10.09 -13.48 4.06
C VAL A 3 -10.63 -12.68 5.27
N ASN A 4 -9.93 -12.69 6.40
CA ASN A 4 -10.37 -11.94 7.59
C ASN A 4 -10.17 -10.42 7.39
N LEU A 5 -9.09 -10.02 6.71
CA LEU A 5 -8.79 -8.61 6.44
C LEU A 5 -9.62 -8.04 5.30
N GLU A 6 -10.12 -8.88 4.41
CA GLU A 6 -11.04 -8.48 3.32
C GLU A 6 -12.46 -8.27 3.84
N GLY A 7 -12.83 -8.91 4.96
CA GLY A 7 -14.16 -8.78 5.58
C GLY A 7 -14.32 -7.61 6.55
N VAL A 8 -13.30 -6.74 6.68
CA VAL A 8 -13.31 -5.61 7.61
C VAL A 8 -12.64 -4.39 7.00
N ASP A 9 -13.17 -3.20 7.29
CA ASP A 9 -12.48 -1.96 6.96
C ASP A 9 -11.29 -1.76 7.90
N ILE A 10 -10.08 -1.73 7.35
CA ILE A 10 -8.86 -1.54 8.13
C ILE A 10 -8.79 -0.09 8.60
N PRO A 11 -8.71 0.18 9.93
CA PRO A 11 -8.61 1.55 10.43
C PRO A 11 -7.37 2.26 9.88
N LEU A 12 -7.54 3.49 9.40
CA LEU A 12 -6.44 4.28 8.81
C LEU A 12 -5.26 4.47 9.77
N GLY A 13 -5.51 4.56 11.08
CA GLY A 13 -4.44 4.62 12.09
C GLY A 13 -3.55 3.38 12.13
N MET A 14 -4.11 2.19 11.84
CA MET A 14 -3.32 0.95 11.74
C MET A 14 -2.45 0.97 10.48
N ILE A 15 -2.98 1.48 9.36
CA ILE A 15 -2.21 1.60 8.13
C ILE A 15 -1.09 2.64 8.31
N SER A 16 -1.38 3.78 8.94
CA SER A 16 -0.37 4.80 9.29
C SER A 16 0.76 4.21 10.14
N GLN A 17 0.41 3.39 11.15
CA GLN A 17 1.38 2.76 12.05
C GLN A 17 2.27 1.70 11.37
N TYR A 18 1.69 0.84 10.52
CA TYR A 18 2.39 -0.36 10.00
C TYR A 18 2.78 -0.27 8.52
N LEU A 19 2.11 0.56 7.73
CA LEU A 19 2.30 0.74 6.30
C LEU A 19 2.32 2.25 5.94
N PRO A 20 3.24 3.05 6.51
CA PRO A 20 3.18 4.51 6.44
C PRO A 20 3.21 5.07 5.00
N LYS A 21 4.01 4.47 4.10
CA LYS A 21 4.06 4.88 2.68
C LYS A 21 2.73 4.63 1.94
N GLN A 22 2.06 3.52 2.26
CA GLN A 22 0.76 3.19 1.69
C GLN A 22 -0.32 4.12 2.25
N PHE A 23 -0.21 4.49 3.53
CA PHE A 23 -1.11 5.47 4.15
C PHE A 23 -1.03 6.83 3.47
N GLU A 24 0.18 7.34 3.17
CA GLU A 24 0.35 8.58 2.41
C GLU A 24 -0.35 8.53 1.04
N ARG A 25 -0.24 7.41 0.32
CA ARG A 25 -0.92 7.20 -0.98
C ARG A 25 -2.44 7.05 -0.85
N ILE A 26 -2.92 6.48 0.26
CA ILE A 26 -4.35 6.43 0.56
C ILE A 26 -4.86 7.85 0.83
N GLN A 27 -4.10 8.66 1.58
CA GLN A 27 -4.46 10.07 1.82
C GLN A 27 -4.50 10.91 0.54
N SER A 28 -3.61 10.64 -0.43
CA SER A 28 -3.64 11.31 -1.73
C SER A 28 -4.67 10.74 -2.71
N GLY A 29 -5.38 9.66 -2.35
CA GLY A 29 -6.37 9.00 -3.20
C GLY A 29 -5.78 8.12 -4.31
N GLU A 30 -4.48 7.84 -4.27
CA GLU A 30 -3.76 7.01 -5.25
C GLU A 30 -3.85 5.51 -4.94
N LEU A 31 -4.26 5.14 -3.72
CA LEU A 31 -4.32 3.76 -3.26
C LEU A 31 -5.57 3.51 -2.41
N SER A 32 -6.20 2.34 -2.57
CA SER A 32 -7.29 1.87 -1.71
C SER A 32 -6.76 1.06 -0.52
N ALA A 33 -7.44 1.13 0.64
CA ALA A 33 -7.13 0.35 1.84
C ALA A 33 -7.49 -1.16 1.75
N ILE A 34 -7.41 -1.76 0.55
CA ILE A 34 -7.68 -3.18 0.31
C ILE A 34 -6.41 -3.98 0.57
N PRO A 35 -6.45 -5.08 1.36
CA PRO A 35 -5.26 -5.85 1.75
C PRO A 35 -4.36 -6.25 0.57
N HIS A 36 -4.95 -6.74 -0.52
CA HIS A 36 -4.20 -7.14 -1.71
C HIS A 36 -3.47 -5.96 -2.36
N GLN A 37 -4.12 -4.80 -2.46
CA GLN A 37 -3.53 -3.58 -3.04
C GLN A 37 -2.38 -3.05 -2.18
N LEU A 38 -2.51 -3.12 -0.85
CA LEU A 38 -1.44 -2.76 0.09
C LEU A 38 -0.18 -3.61 -0.12
N ILE A 39 -0.35 -4.93 -0.34
CA ILE A 39 0.76 -5.84 -0.62
C ILE A 39 1.41 -5.49 -1.97
N MET A 40 0.60 -5.30 -3.02
CA MET A 40 1.12 -4.96 -4.35
C MET A 40 1.89 -3.64 -4.32
N ASP A 41 1.37 -2.63 -3.64
CA ASP A 41 2.02 -1.32 -3.56
C ASP A 41 3.37 -1.38 -2.80
N LYS A 42 3.51 -2.27 -1.82
CA LYS A 42 4.82 -2.55 -1.19
C LYS A 42 5.83 -3.17 -2.15
N ILE A 43 5.38 -4.08 -3.03
CA ILE A 43 6.24 -4.65 -4.07
C ILE A 43 6.61 -3.56 -5.09
N TYR A 44 5.64 -2.74 -5.47
CA TYR A 44 5.86 -1.63 -6.40
C TYR A 44 6.83 -0.58 -5.88
N ASP A 45 6.96 -0.37 -4.56
CA ASP A 45 8.01 0.50 -4.03
C ASP A 45 9.41 0.07 -4.46
N VAL A 46 9.68 -1.24 -4.46
CA VAL A 46 10.97 -1.78 -4.93
C VAL A 46 11.09 -1.59 -6.44
N LEU A 47 10.05 -1.95 -7.20
CA LEU A 47 10.08 -1.82 -8.66
C LEU A 47 10.19 -0.37 -9.13
N ARG A 48 9.63 0.60 -8.40
CA ARG A 48 9.78 2.04 -8.67
C ARG A 48 11.23 2.49 -8.55
N ALA A 49 12.00 1.93 -7.61
CA ALA A 49 13.43 2.23 -7.49
C ALA A 49 14.22 1.68 -8.68
N TYR A 50 13.94 0.45 -9.12
CA TYR A 50 14.53 -0.10 -10.35
C TYR A 50 14.16 0.72 -11.58
N ARG A 51 12.88 1.08 -11.72
CA ARG A 51 12.41 1.91 -12.82
C ARG A 51 13.12 3.26 -12.85
N TYR A 52 13.31 3.90 -11.70
CA TYR A 52 14.06 5.16 -11.62
C TYR A 52 15.50 5.02 -12.11
N GLY A 53 16.16 3.89 -11.83
CA GLY A 53 17.52 3.64 -12.31
C GLY A 53 17.63 3.16 -13.76
N CYS A 54 16.54 2.65 -14.35
CA CYS A 54 16.57 2.03 -15.69
C CYS A 54 15.80 2.82 -16.77
N ALA A 55 14.91 3.73 -16.39
CA ALA A 55 14.10 4.50 -17.32
C ALA A 55 14.46 6.00 -17.20
N GLU A 56 15.20 6.48 -18.20
CA GLU A 56 15.22 7.89 -18.66
C GLU A 56 14.22 8.05 -19.81
#